data_AF-A0A971KI43-F1
#
_entry.id   AF-A0A971KI43-F1
#
_cell.length_a   1.000
_cell.length_b   1.000
_cell.length_c   1.000
_cell.angle_alpha   90.00
_cell.angle_beta   90.00
_cell.angle_gamma   90.00
#
_symmetry.space_group_name_H-M   'P 1'
#
loop_
_entity.id
_entity.type
_entity.pdbx_description
1 polymer ?
#
loop_
_entity_poly.entity_id
_entity_poly.type
_entity_poly.pdbx_seq_one_letter_code
_entity_poly.pdbx_strand_id
1 'polypeptide(L)'
;MKTALENVHDWNFEINYNTVTAVVEFSIHFVSTEQYPLLEYLLTNGTKSLLLLPDDWKLYEEHLSDNEYRYYLGGCIRAFDIDTLIEILSSNFPCIYSRLKKNSIDALLHHDQQAIHGPARLIGEPDRYRFLNCILNAKKQLKSS
;
A
#
# COMPACT_ATOMS: atom_id res chain seq x y z
N MET A 1 -23.21 -5.39 -8.40
CA MET A 1 -22.23 -5.98 -7.47
C MET A 1 -21.38 -4.81 -6.99
N LYS A 2 -21.61 -4.30 -5.78
CA LYS A 2 -20.79 -3.21 -5.25
C LYS A 2 -19.41 -3.79 -4.93
N THR A 3 -18.37 -3.23 -5.52
CA THR A 3 -17.01 -3.65 -5.18
C THR A 3 -16.67 -3.11 -3.79
N ALA A 4 -15.94 -3.85 -2.95
CA ALA A 4 -15.54 -3.39 -1.61
C ALA A 4 -14.76 -2.05 -1.64
N LEU A 5 -14.28 -1.66 -2.81
CA LEU A 5 -13.55 -0.43 -3.06
C LEU A 5 -14.45 0.79 -3.27
N GLU A 6 -15.73 0.62 -3.63
CA GLU A 6 -16.71 1.73 -3.65
C GLU A 6 -16.99 2.26 -2.24
N ASN A 7 -16.68 1.47 -1.21
CA ASN A 7 -16.86 1.81 0.19
C ASN A 7 -15.64 2.53 0.80
N VAL A 8 -14.54 2.67 0.04
CA VAL A 8 -13.28 3.23 0.53
C VAL A 8 -13.05 4.65 -0.01
N HIS A 9 -12.76 5.60 0.88
CA HIS A 9 -12.46 7.00 0.55
C HIS A 9 -11.36 7.58 1.46
N ASP A 10 -10.97 8.84 1.22
CA ASP A 10 -9.89 9.54 1.95
C ASP A 10 -8.58 8.73 2.02
N TRP A 11 -8.30 8.04 0.92
CA TRP A 11 -7.18 7.12 0.80
C TRP A 11 -5.87 7.89 0.61
N ASN A 12 -4.85 7.64 1.43
CA ASN A 12 -3.52 8.25 1.41
C ASN A 12 -2.43 7.20 1.56
N PHE A 13 -1.32 7.41 0.87
CA PHE A 13 -0.15 6.52 0.89
C PHE A 13 1.12 7.33 1.10
N GLU A 14 2.01 6.79 1.91
CA GLU A 14 3.21 7.47 2.36
C GLU A 14 4.38 6.48 2.49
N ILE A 15 5.60 6.94 2.18
CA ILE A 15 6.84 6.20 2.40
C ILE A 15 7.78 7.05 3.24
N ASN A 16 8.22 6.48 4.36
CA ASN A 16 9.12 7.13 5.30
C ASN A 16 10.34 6.26 5.60
N TYR A 17 11.36 6.85 6.21
CA TYR A 17 12.50 6.13 6.76
C TYR A 17 12.52 6.31 8.27
N ASN A 18 12.46 5.20 9.00
CA ASN A 18 12.55 5.20 10.45
C ASN A 18 14.03 5.15 10.85
N THR A 19 14.53 6.26 11.36
CA THR A 19 15.94 6.42 11.76
C THR A 19 16.30 5.61 13.00
N VAL A 20 15.32 5.24 13.83
CA VAL A 20 15.56 4.46 15.07
C VAL A 20 15.76 2.99 14.73
N THR A 21 14.93 2.43 13.86
CA THR A 21 15.00 1.01 13.44
C THR A 21 15.80 0.79 12.17
N ALA A 22 16.22 1.87 11.50
CA ALA A 22 16.95 1.86 10.23
C ALA A 22 16.24 1.12 9.09
N VAL A 23 14.90 1.25 9.02
CA VAL A 23 14.08 0.60 7.98
C VAL A 23 13.27 1.63 7.19
N VAL A 24 13.01 1.32 5.92
CA VAL A 24 12.03 2.04 5.12
C VAL A 24 10.65 1.48 5.46
N GLU A 25 9.71 2.37 5.70
CA GLU A 25 8.35 2.05 6.11
C GLU A 25 7.36 2.63 5.10
N PHE A 26 6.21 1.99 5.00
CA PHE A 26 5.06 2.57 4.32
C PHE A 26 3.92 2.74 5.30
N SER A 27 3.03 3.69 5.01
CA SER A 27 1.73 3.77 5.65
C SER A 27 0.63 4.04 4.63
N ILE A 28 -0.54 3.49 4.92
CA ILE A 28 -1.76 3.64 4.13
C ILE A 28 -2.87 4.03 5.09
N HIS A 29 -3.54 5.12 4.79
CA HIS A 29 -4.66 5.63 5.57
C HIS A 29 -5.89 5.68 4.67
N PHE A 30 -7.05 5.24 5.15
CA PHE A 30 -8.31 5.33 4.42
C PHE A 30 -9.51 5.24 5.35
N VAL A 31 -10.67 5.65 4.85
CA VAL A 31 -11.97 5.47 5.50
C VAL A 31 -12.76 4.44 4.71
N SER A 32 -13.45 3.53 5.40
CA SER A 32 -14.27 2.46 4.83
C SER A 32 -15.63 2.43 5.50
N THR A 33 -16.69 2.16 4.73
CA THR A 33 -18.01 1.82 5.30
C THR A 33 -18.17 0.34 5.63
N GLU A 34 -17.19 -0.47 5.28
CA GLU A 34 -17.08 -1.89 5.64
C GLU A 34 -16.10 -2.05 6.81
N GLN A 35 -16.52 -2.83 7.82
CA GLN A 35 -15.65 -3.21 8.93
C GLN A 35 -14.71 -4.35 8.51
N TYR A 36 -13.43 -4.22 8.83
CA TYR A 36 -12.34 -5.15 8.48
C TYR A 36 -12.21 -5.44 6.97
N PRO A 37 -12.07 -4.41 6.12
CA PRO A 37 -11.95 -4.63 4.69
C PRO A 37 -10.66 -5.41 4.38
N LEU A 38 -10.82 -6.59 3.78
CA LEU A 38 -9.70 -7.46 3.42
C LEU A 38 -9.02 -6.95 2.14
N LEU A 39 -8.11 -5.99 2.29
CA LEU A 39 -7.39 -5.37 1.17
C LEU A 39 -5.91 -5.77 1.12
N GLU A 40 -5.42 -5.99 -0.10
CA GLU A 40 -4.00 -6.05 -0.44
C GLU A 40 -3.61 -4.81 -1.22
N TYR A 41 -2.35 -4.36 -1.08
CA TYR A 41 -1.86 -3.14 -1.72
C TYR A 41 -0.64 -3.44 -2.59
N LEU A 42 -0.69 -3.04 -3.85
CA LEU A 42 0.38 -3.27 -4.82
C LEU A 42 0.87 -1.96 -5.41
N LEU A 43 2.18 -1.76 -5.40
CA LEU A 43 2.87 -0.76 -6.19
C LEU A 43 3.27 -1.35 -7.53
N THR A 44 3.07 -0.64 -8.63
CA THR A 44 3.50 -1.09 -9.97
C THR A 44 3.82 0.09 -10.88
N ASN A 45 4.60 -0.16 -11.92
CA ASN A 45 4.79 0.72 -13.07
C ASN A 45 4.36 0.05 -14.39
N GLY A 46 3.61 -1.04 -14.32
CA GLY A 46 3.21 -1.88 -15.46
C GLY A 46 4.20 -2.98 -15.85
N THR A 47 5.48 -2.87 -15.48
CA THR A 47 6.49 -3.90 -15.77
C THR A 47 6.97 -4.63 -14.51
N LYS A 48 7.11 -3.90 -13.40
CA LYS A 48 7.44 -4.42 -12.08
C LYS A 48 6.28 -4.19 -11.12
N SER A 49 6.19 -5.07 -10.13
CA SER A 49 5.17 -4.99 -9.11
C SER A 49 5.75 -5.36 -7.74
N LEU A 50 5.26 -4.70 -6.70
CA LEU A 50 5.65 -4.91 -5.32
C LEU A 50 4.41 -4.97 -4.42
N LEU A 51 4.25 -6.08 -3.69
CA LEU A 51 3.19 -6.27 -2.70
C LEU A 51 3.61 -5.66 -1.36
N LEU A 52 2.80 -4.73 -0.87
CA LEU A 52 2.96 -4.14 0.44
C LEU A 52 2.24 -5.04 1.45
N LEU A 53 3.01 -5.58 2.40
CA LEU A 53 2.53 -6.43 3.48
C LEU A 53 2.48 -5.60 4.76
N PRO A 54 1.29 -5.24 5.28
CA PRO A 54 1.17 -4.56 6.56
C PRO A 54 1.80 -5.42 7.67
N ASP A 55 2.47 -4.77 8.62
CA ASP A 55 2.92 -5.44 9.84
C ASP A 55 1.78 -5.37 10.87
N ASP A 56 1.44 -6.50 11.50
CA ASP A 56 0.26 -6.64 12.37
C ASP A 56 0.20 -5.59 13.50
N TRP A 57 1.35 -5.12 13.98
CA TRP A 57 1.46 -4.16 15.07
C TRP A 57 1.29 -2.69 14.66
N LYS A 58 1.22 -2.39 13.36
CA LYS A 58 1.00 -1.03 12.81
C LYS A 58 -0.43 -0.81 12.29
N LEU A 59 -1.33 -1.73 12.62
CA LEU A 59 -2.75 -1.62 12.31
C LEU A 59 -3.46 -0.83 13.42
N TYR A 60 -4.16 0.23 13.05
CA TYR A 60 -5.08 0.96 13.92
C TYR A 60 -6.42 1.17 13.22
N GLU A 61 -7.49 0.96 13.96
CA GLU A 61 -8.89 1.15 13.53
C GLU A 61 -9.55 2.14 14.48
N GLU A 62 -10.24 3.13 13.92
CA GLU A 62 -11.03 4.13 14.65
C GLU A 62 -12.45 4.16 14.07
N HIS A 63 -13.46 3.97 14.91
CA HIS A 63 -14.86 4.12 14.52
C HIS A 63 -15.21 5.62 14.50
N LEU A 64 -15.63 6.15 13.34
CA LEU A 64 -15.94 7.57 13.16
C LEU A 64 -17.42 7.88 13.39
N SER A 65 -18.31 7.10 12.77
CA SER A 65 -19.77 7.29 12.79
C SER A 65 -20.47 5.95 12.53
N ASP A 66 -21.80 5.90 12.65
CA ASP A 66 -22.63 4.68 12.60
C ASP A 66 -22.33 3.70 11.44
N ASN A 67 -21.65 4.14 10.37
CA ASN A 67 -21.23 3.28 9.27
C ASN A 67 -19.84 3.60 8.71
N GLU A 68 -18.94 4.24 9.48
CA GLU A 68 -17.61 4.60 8.98
C GLU A 68 -16.49 4.22 9.93
N TYR A 69 -15.48 3.59 9.36
CA TYR A 69 -14.28 3.13 10.02
C TYR A 69 -13.06 3.74 9.35
N ARG A 70 -12.18 4.32 10.14
CA ARG A 70 -10.89 4.81 9.70
C ARG A 70 -9.82 3.79 9.98
N TYR A 71 -9.05 3.46 8.95
CA TYR A 71 -7.98 2.48 9.00
C TYR A 71 -6.63 3.16 8.78
N TYR A 72 -5.69 2.86 9.66
CA TYR A 72 -4.28 3.19 9.50
C TYR A 72 -3.50 1.88 9.45
N LEU A 73 -2.90 1.62 8.31
CA LEU A 73 -2.06 0.45 8.06
C LEU A 73 -0.62 0.93 7.88
N GLY A 74 0.32 0.17 8.39
CA GLY A 74 1.73 0.40 8.11
C GLY A 74 2.50 -0.89 8.05
N GLY A 75 3.70 -0.83 7.49
CA GLY A 75 4.61 -1.97 7.45
C GLY A 75 6.01 -1.56 7.05
N CYS A 76 6.95 -2.46 7.30
CA CYS A 76 8.33 -2.33 6.84
C CYS A 76 8.43 -2.82 5.39
N ILE A 77 9.07 -2.02 4.54
CA ILE A 77 9.48 -2.45 3.20
C ILE A 77 10.70 -3.34 3.37
N ARG A 78 10.64 -4.58 2.86
CA ARG A 78 11.71 -5.56 3.05
C ARG A 78 12.95 -5.12 2.28
N ALA A 79 14.13 -5.41 2.83
CA ALA A 79 15.41 -4.95 2.26
C ALA A 79 15.61 -5.41 0.81
N PHE A 80 15.16 -6.62 0.45
CA PHE A 80 15.26 -7.16 -0.91
C PHE A 80 14.27 -6.49 -1.90
N ASP A 81 13.22 -5.83 -1.40
CA ASP A 81 12.22 -5.15 -2.23
C ASP A 81 12.61 -3.70 -2.57
N ILE A 82 13.62 -3.15 -1.87
CA ILE A 82 14.02 -1.74 -2.00
C ILE A 82 14.42 -1.40 -3.44
N ASP A 83 15.17 -2.26 -4.13
CA ASP A 83 15.61 -1.99 -5.50
C ASP A 83 14.43 -2.01 -6.47
N THR A 84 13.52 -2.98 -6.32
CA THR A 84 12.26 -3.02 -7.09
C THR A 84 11.41 -1.78 -6.84
N LEU A 85 11.31 -1.32 -5.60
CA LEU A 85 10.59 -0.09 -5.25
C LEU A 85 11.19 1.14 -5.92
N ILE A 86 12.52 1.28 -5.91
CA ILE A 86 13.22 2.38 -6.59
C ILE A 86 12.90 2.36 -8.08
N GLU A 87 12.94 1.20 -8.73
CA GLU A 87 12.64 1.08 -10.16
C GLU A 87 11.17 1.42 -10.48
N ILE A 88 10.23 1.00 -9.64
CA ILE A 88 8.82 1.38 -9.78
C ILE A 88 8.70 2.91 -9.69
N LEU A 89 9.19 3.49 -8.60
CA LEU A 89 9.10 4.93 -8.34
C LEU A 89 9.93 5.77 -9.31
N SER A 90 10.93 5.23 -9.99
CA SER A 90 11.71 5.97 -11.00
C SER A 90 11.01 6.02 -12.37
N SER A 91 9.90 5.30 -12.55
CA SER A 91 9.16 5.26 -13.81
C SER A 91 8.30 6.51 -14.02
N ASN A 92 7.80 6.68 -15.25
CA ASN A 92 6.90 7.79 -15.60
C ASN A 92 5.52 7.66 -14.96
N PHE A 93 5.05 6.43 -14.72
CA PHE A 93 3.69 6.16 -14.28
C PHE A 93 3.62 5.13 -13.13
N PRO A 94 4.29 5.39 -12.00
CA PRO A 94 4.13 4.54 -10.82
C PRO A 94 2.71 4.69 -10.29
N CYS A 95 2.05 3.59 -10.03
CA CYS A 95 0.76 3.59 -9.38
C CYS A 95 0.72 2.63 -8.21
N ILE A 96 -0.20 2.93 -7.30
CA ILE A 96 -0.60 2.06 -6.22
C ILE A 96 -2.06 1.68 -6.43
N TYR A 97 -2.36 0.40 -6.27
CA TYR A 97 -3.72 -0.06 -6.26
C TYR A 97 -3.98 -0.96 -5.07
N SER A 98 -5.22 -0.96 -4.62
CA SER A 98 -5.74 -1.94 -3.68
C SER A 98 -6.50 -3.02 -4.44
N ARG A 99 -6.54 -4.23 -3.91
CA ARG A 99 -7.42 -5.30 -4.39
C ARG A 99 -7.97 -6.08 -3.21
N LEU A 100 -9.11 -6.72 -3.38
CA LEU A 100 -9.63 -7.65 -2.38
C LEU A 100 -8.65 -8.82 -2.20
N LYS A 101 -8.30 -9.11 -0.94
CA LYS A 101 -7.56 -10.30 -0.56
C LYS A 101 -8.44 -11.51 -0.88
N LYS A 102 -7.95 -12.42 -1.73
CA LYS A 102 -8.66 -13.65 -2.10
C LYS A 102 -8.76 -14.60 -0.91
N ASN A 103 -9.73 -14.38 -0.02
CA ASN A 103 -9.91 -15.20 1.19
C ASN A 103 -11.34 -15.73 1.41
N SER A 104 -12.26 -15.62 0.44
CA SER A 104 -13.55 -16.32 0.56
C SER A 104 -13.45 -17.71 -0.07
N ILE A 105 -13.86 -18.73 0.68
CA ILE A 105 -14.12 -20.08 0.15
C ILE A 105 -15.06 -20.00 -1.07
N ASP A 106 -15.96 -19.02 -1.10
CA ASP A 106 -16.84 -18.72 -2.24
C ASP A 106 -16.11 -18.25 -3.51
N ALA A 107 -14.95 -17.57 -3.41
CA ALA A 107 -14.14 -17.17 -4.56
C ALA A 107 -13.40 -18.35 -5.21
N LEU A 108 -13.19 -19.45 -4.46
CA LEU A 108 -12.66 -20.71 -4.99
C LEU A 108 -13.73 -21.56 -5.69
N LEU A 109 -14.99 -21.43 -5.26
CA LEU A 109 -16.13 -22.22 -5.76
C LEU A 109 -16.74 -21.64 -7.05
N HIS A 110 -16.60 -20.34 -7.27
CA HIS A 110 -17.04 -19.69 -8.51
C HIS A 110 -15.83 -19.38 -9.40
N HIS A 111 -15.64 -20.24 -10.41
CA HIS A 111 -14.51 -20.27 -11.37
C HIS A 111 -14.30 -19.01 -12.23
N ASP A 112 -14.84 -17.87 -11.85
CA ASP A 112 -14.71 -16.63 -12.61
C ASP A 112 -14.64 -15.44 -11.64
N GLN A 113 -13.44 -15.20 -11.09
CA GLN A 113 -13.16 -13.97 -10.37
C GLN A 113 -11.82 -13.43 -10.84
N GLN A 114 -11.88 -12.64 -11.92
CA GLN A 114 -10.90 -11.58 -12.15
C GLN A 114 -10.69 -10.86 -10.82
N ALA A 115 -9.43 -10.72 -10.38
CA ALA A 115 -9.14 -9.96 -9.18
C ALA A 115 -9.81 -8.58 -9.35
N ILE A 116 -10.75 -8.24 -8.46
CA ILE A 116 -11.40 -6.94 -8.51
C ILE A 116 -10.34 -5.95 -8.03
N HIS A 117 -9.67 -5.34 -9.00
CA HIS A 117 -8.71 -4.27 -8.77
C HIS A 117 -9.48 -2.99 -8.45
N GLY A 118 -9.09 -2.34 -7.36
CA GLY A 118 -9.48 -0.98 -7.07
C GLY A 118 -8.92 -0.01 -8.10
N PRO A 119 -9.43 1.24 -8.12
CA PRO A 119 -8.88 2.26 -8.98
C PRO A 119 -7.38 2.41 -8.69
N ALA A 120 -6.57 2.28 -9.73
CA ALA A 120 -5.14 2.55 -9.63
C ALA A 120 -4.94 4.06 -9.42
N ARG A 121 -4.25 4.42 -8.35
CA ARG A 121 -3.88 5.80 -8.07
C ARG A 121 -2.46 6.04 -8.57
N LEU A 122 -2.31 6.97 -9.51
CA LEU A 122 -1.01 7.46 -9.93
C LEU A 122 -0.32 8.15 -8.76
N ILE A 123 0.95 7.81 -8.51
CA ILE A 123 1.80 8.53 -7.57
C ILE A 123 2.36 9.74 -8.32
N GLY A 124 1.85 10.93 -7.96
CA GLY A 124 2.24 12.19 -8.60
C GLY A 124 3.73 12.48 -8.45
N GLU A 125 4.28 13.28 -9.36
CA GLU A 125 5.71 13.59 -9.37
C GLU A 125 6.25 14.12 -8.03
N PRO A 126 5.55 15.04 -7.31
CA PRO A 126 6.06 15.54 -6.03
C PRO A 126 6.28 14.42 -4.99
N ASP A 127 5.30 13.52 -4.85
CA ASP A 127 5.39 12.38 -3.92
C ASP A 127 6.43 11.37 -4.39
N ARG A 128 6.48 11.10 -5.71
CA ARG A 128 7.49 10.23 -6.31
C ARG A 128 8.91 10.67 -5.97
N TYR A 129 9.24 11.95 -6.16
CA TYR A 129 10.56 12.49 -5.82
C TYR A 129 10.83 12.46 -4.32
N ARG A 130 9.82 12.79 -3.50
CA ARG A 130 9.93 12.75 -2.04
C ARG A 130 10.25 11.34 -1.53
N PHE A 131 9.50 10.34 -2.00
CA PHE A 131 9.71 8.93 -1.66
C PHE A 131 11.08 8.42 -2.13
N LEU A 132 11.45 8.71 -3.38
CA LEU A 132 12.76 8.33 -3.92
C LEU A 132 13.90 8.92 -3.08
N ASN A 133 13.84 10.21 -2.77
CA ASN A 133 14.85 10.87 -1.94
C ASN A 133 14.94 10.23 -0.55
N CYS A 134 13.80 9.91 0.06
CA CYS A 134 13.75 9.20 1.34
C CYS A 134 14.48 7.85 1.27
N ILE A 135 14.14 7.01 0.28
CA ILE A 135 14.71 5.67 0.11
C ILE A 135 16.21 5.74 -0.21
N LEU A 136 16.62 6.64 -1.11
CA LEU A 136 18.02 6.79 -1.51
C LEU A 136 18.88 7.29 -0.35
N ASN A 137 18.35 8.18 0.50
CA ASN A 137 19.04 8.62 1.70
C ASN A 137 19.14 7.50 2.74
N ALA A 138 18.09 6.71 2.94
CA ALA A 138 18.12 5.52 3.78
C ALA A 138 19.23 4.54 3.35
N LYS A 139 19.32 4.23 2.05
CA LYS A 139 20.38 3.35 1.50
C LYS A 139 21.79 3.91 1.74
N LYS A 140 21.99 5.22 1.70
CA LYS A 140 23.29 5.84 2.01
C LYS A 140 23.66 5.64 3.47
N GLN A 141 22.71 5.88 4.39
CA GLN A 141 22.94 5.73 5.83
C GLN A 141 23.27 4.28 6.22
N LEU A 142 22.59 3.31 5.62
CA LEU A 142 22.85 1.88 5.84
C LEU A 142 24.23 1.40 5.33
N LYS A 143 24.84 2.10 4.36
CA LYS A 143 26.20 1.77 3.86
C LYS A 143 27.30 2.44 4.68
N SER A 144 26.95 3.41 5.52
CA SER A 144 27.90 4.18 6.34
C SER A 144 27.93 3.74 7.81
N SER A 145 27.10 2.76 8.17
CA SER A 145 27.08 2.10 9.48
C SER A 145 27.77 0.75 9.41
#